data_AF-A0A420WA22-F1
#
_entry.id   AF-A0A420WA22-F1
#
_cell.length_a   1.000
_cell.length_b   1.000
_cell.length_c   1.000
_cell.angle_alpha   90.00
_cell.angle_beta   90.00
_cell.angle_gamma   90.00
#
_symmetry.space_group_name_H-M   'P 1'
#
loop_
_entity.id
_entity.type
_entity.pdbx_description
1 polymer ?
#
loop_
_entity_poly.entity_id
_entity_poly.type
_entity_poly.pdbx_seq_one_letter_code
_entity_poly.pdbx_strand_id
1 'polypeptide(L)'
;IIVYDKRADVIAKNKREWWEIWNAGRRAAGKPELDRHDRDGAQIWRVELRAGKHHLKEDWSIRSFADLDARLGDLYGRMMQLIRYTVPRPDTHRNRWLVHPLWHMATEAMKGDLSEMVSQADPERVKQVAREAHAEMLAAQGFGLFVSHAHMLGYGANDFLDYLDRRRDELAATARENPAALEDRFAKAEKRYVFI
;
A
#
# COMPACT_ATOMS: atom_id res chain seq x y z
N ILE A 1 14.40 11.85 -5.21
CA ILE A 1 12.97 12.21 -5.05
C ILE A 1 12.18 11.37 -6.04
N ILE A 2 11.03 10.83 -5.63
CA ILE A 2 10.16 10.03 -6.49
C ILE A 2 8.77 10.68 -6.50
N VAL A 3 8.18 10.85 -7.68
CA VAL A 3 6.81 11.33 -7.86
C VAL A 3 6.06 10.33 -8.72
N TYR A 4 4.93 9.82 -8.22
CA TYR A 4 4.12 8.86 -8.97
C TYR A 4 2.65 8.89 -8.57
N ASP A 5 1.81 8.40 -9.48
CA ASP A 5 0.38 8.16 -9.25
C ASP A 5 0.24 7.00 -8.25
N LYS A 6 -0.07 7.35 -7.02
CA LYS A 6 -0.22 6.39 -5.92
C LYS A 6 -1.52 5.63 -6.01
N ARG A 7 -2.59 6.25 -6.55
CA ARG A 7 -3.85 5.54 -6.83
C ARG A 7 -3.61 4.39 -7.81
N ALA A 8 -2.90 4.64 -8.90
CA ALA A 8 -2.58 3.61 -9.88
C ALA A 8 -1.79 2.44 -9.26
N ASP A 9 -0.79 2.71 -8.42
CA ASP A 9 -0.05 1.68 -7.67
C ASP A 9 -0.96 0.86 -6.74
N VAL A 10 -1.87 1.53 -6.02
CA VAL A 10 -2.80 0.89 -5.08
C VAL A 10 -3.80 0.00 -5.81
N ILE A 11 -4.36 0.45 -6.94
CA ILE A 11 -5.27 -0.35 -7.76
C ILE A 11 -4.55 -1.55 -8.35
N ALA A 12 -3.39 -1.33 -9.00
CA ALA A 12 -2.64 -2.40 -9.65
C ALA A 12 -2.20 -3.50 -8.69
N LYS A 13 -1.92 -3.15 -7.44
CA LYS A 13 -1.49 -4.11 -6.39
C LYS A 13 -2.61 -4.55 -5.46
N ASN A 14 -3.86 -4.14 -5.73
CA ASN A 14 -5.03 -4.43 -4.89
C ASN A 14 -4.81 -4.13 -3.39
N LYS A 15 -4.14 -3.01 -3.08
CA LYS A 15 -3.81 -2.59 -1.71
C LYS A 15 -4.97 -1.87 -1.05
N ARG A 16 -6.03 -2.60 -0.74
CA ARG A 16 -7.33 -2.05 -0.34
C ARG A 16 -7.27 -1.18 0.92
N GLU A 17 -6.35 -1.47 1.82
CA GLU A 17 -6.12 -0.75 3.07
C GLU A 17 -5.78 0.73 2.87
N TRP A 18 -5.21 1.12 1.72
CA TRP A 18 -4.91 2.52 1.42
C TRP A 18 -6.16 3.39 1.27
N TRP A 19 -7.27 2.82 0.79
CA TRP A 19 -8.53 3.56 0.68
C TRP A 19 -9.09 3.92 2.05
N GLU A 20 -8.96 3.02 3.03
CA GLU A 20 -9.32 3.29 4.42
C GLU A 20 -8.48 4.44 4.99
N ILE A 21 -7.15 4.40 4.76
CA ILE A 21 -6.23 5.43 5.23
C ILE A 21 -6.60 6.81 4.64
N TRP A 22 -6.87 6.89 3.34
CA TRP A 22 -7.23 8.16 2.70
C TRP A 22 -8.60 8.67 3.11
N ASN A 23 -9.59 7.78 3.20
CA ASN A 23 -10.95 8.15 3.55
C ASN A 23 -11.07 8.53 5.03
N ALA A 24 -10.23 7.99 5.92
CA ALA A 24 -10.19 8.43 7.32
C ALA A 24 -9.88 9.93 7.44
N GLY A 25 -8.82 10.40 6.80
CA GLY A 25 -8.49 11.84 6.78
C GLY A 25 -9.57 12.69 6.10
N ARG A 26 -10.25 12.17 5.07
CA ARG A 26 -11.35 12.88 4.40
C ARG A 26 -12.59 12.98 5.28
N ARG A 27 -12.98 11.91 5.97
CA ARG A 27 -14.08 11.91 6.95
C ARG A 27 -13.80 12.89 8.08
N ALA A 28 -12.58 12.88 8.63
CA ALA A 28 -12.15 13.84 9.65
C ALA A 28 -12.25 15.30 9.17
N ALA A 29 -12.01 15.55 7.88
CA ALA A 29 -12.14 16.86 7.26
C ALA A 29 -13.56 17.17 6.72
N GLY A 30 -14.57 16.33 6.98
CA GLY A 30 -15.93 16.51 6.47
C GLY A 30 -16.06 16.42 4.95
N LYS A 31 -15.12 15.76 4.27
CA LYS A 31 -15.09 15.61 2.81
C LYS A 31 -15.71 14.27 2.38
N PRO A 32 -16.35 14.20 1.20
CA PRO A 32 -16.88 12.93 0.68
C PRO A 32 -15.75 11.94 0.47
N GLU A 33 -16.01 10.65 0.67
CA GLU A 33 -15.03 9.58 0.44
C GLU A 33 -14.58 9.51 -1.02
N LEU A 34 -13.37 8.97 -1.25
CA LEU A 34 -12.86 8.71 -2.59
C LEU A 34 -13.58 7.50 -3.19
N ASP A 35 -14.07 7.67 -4.42
CA ASP A 35 -14.50 6.55 -5.25
C ASP A 35 -13.31 6.00 -6.04
N ARG A 36 -13.05 4.70 -5.91
CA ARG A 36 -11.97 4.01 -6.65
C ARG A 36 -12.18 4.06 -8.16
N HIS A 37 -13.43 4.12 -8.61
CA HIS A 37 -13.81 4.11 -10.02
C HIS A 37 -13.79 5.51 -10.65
N ASP A 38 -13.84 6.56 -9.83
CA ASP A 38 -13.68 7.94 -10.29
C ASP A 38 -12.19 8.29 -10.40
N ARG A 39 -11.66 8.29 -11.62
CA ARG A 39 -10.26 8.63 -11.86
C ARG A 39 -9.97 10.10 -11.56
N ASP A 40 -10.87 11.00 -11.92
CA ASP A 40 -10.60 12.44 -11.90
C ASP A 40 -10.84 13.01 -10.50
N GLY A 41 -11.85 12.51 -9.78
CA GLY A 41 -12.13 12.89 -8.40
C GLY A 41 -11.24 12.21 -7.34
N ALA A 42 -10.51 11.14 -7.70
CA ALA A 42 -9.68 10.38 -6.75
C ALA A 42 -8.18 10.32 -7.09
N GLN A 43 -7.63 11.30 -7.81
CA GLN A 43 -6.18 11.33 -8.06
C GLN A 43 -5.40 11.50 -6.76
N ILE A 44 -4.55 10.51 -6.44
CA ILE A 44 -3.64 10.56 -5.30
C ILE A 44 -2.21 10.45 -5.81
N TRP A 45 -1.43 11.51 -5.56
CA TRP A 45 -0.01 11.57 -5.91
C TRP A 45 0.82 11.33 -4.66
N ARG A 46 1.88 10.52 -4.78
CA ARG A 46 2.91 10.44 -3.74
C ARG A 46 4.15 11.19 -4.21
N VAL A 47 4.62 12.09 -3.36
CA VAL A 47 5.93 12.74 -3.47
C VAL A 47 6.80 12.22 -2.34
N GLU A 48 7.91 11.58 -2.69
CA GLU A 48 8.78 10.90 -1.72
C GLU A 48 10.18 11.52 -1.73
N LEU A 49 10.57 12.07 -0.58
CA LEU A 49 11.91 12.55 -0.30
C LEU A 49 12.64 11.53 0.57
N ARG A 50 13.88 11.21 0.22
CA ARG A 50 14.70 10.26 0.95
C ARG A 50 16.02 10.91 1.34
N ALA A 51 16.28 10.99 2.63
CA ALA A 51 17.57 11.37 3.19
C ALA A 51 18.22 10.12 3.80
N GLY A 52 19.39 9.75 3.30
CA GLY A 52 20.13 8.59 3.80
C GLY A 52 20.79 8.86 5.16
N LYS A 53 21.20 7.79 5.86
CA LYS A 53 21.84 7.86 7.18
C LYS A 53 23.01 8.84 7.25
N HIS A 54 23.91 8.82 6.26
CA HIS A 54 25.04 9.77 6.20
C HIS A 54 24.56 11.21 6.12
N HIS A 55 23.63 11.51 5.20
CA HIS A 55 23.09 12.86 5.03
C HIS A 55 22.43 13.38 6.30
N LEU A 56 21.66 12.52 6.98
CA LEU A 56 21.05 12.87 8.26
C LEU A 56 22.11 13.18 9.33
N LYS A 57 23.13 12.32 9.50
CA LYS A 57 24.07 12.42 10.63
C LYS A 57 25.22 13.39 10.44
N GLU A 58 25.78 13.45 9.24
CA GLU A 58 27.00 14.20 8.97
C GLU A 58 26.67 15.59 8.41
N ASP A 59 25.70 15.69 7.49
CA ASP A 59 25.37 16.96 6.86
C ASP A 59 24.35 17.77 7.69
N TRP A 60 23.43 17.09 8.38
CA TRP A 60 22.34 17.71 9.15
C TRP A 60 22.44 17.50 10.66
N SER A 61 23.38 16.67 11.14
CA SER A 61 23.56 16.34 12.56
C SER A 61 22.30 15.84 13.28
N ILE A 62 21.40 15.16 12.55
CA ILE A 62 20.21 14.49 13.10
C ILE A 62 20.64 13.13 13.64
N ARG A 63 20.73 13.00 14.98
CA ARG A 63 21.22 11.80 15.66
C ARG A 63 20.22 11.19 16.64
N SER A 64 19.15 11.90 16.96
CA SER A 64 18.05 11.50 17.84
C SER A 64 16.69 11.84 17.24
N PHE A 65 15.61 11.34 17.85
CA PHE A 65 14.24 11.74 17.48
C PHE A 65 13.98 13.22 17.75
N ALA A 66 14.52 13.78 18.84
CA ALA A 66 14.40 15.21 19.11
C ALA A 66 15.09 16.06 18.01
N ASP A 67 16.24 15.63 17.50
CA ASP A 67 16.88 16.31 16.37
C ASP A 67 16.05 16.20 15.09
N LEU A 68 15.41 15.04 14.88
CA LEU A 68 14.53 14.82 13.73
C LEU A 68 13.37 15.80 13.78
N ASP A 69 12.63 15.84 14.89
CA ASP A 69 11.49 16.75 15.05
C ASP A 69 11.89 18.22 14.87
N ALA A 70 13.05 18.61 15.39
CA ALA A 70 13.55 19.97 15.29
C ALA A 70 14.05 20.38 13.89
N ARG A 71 14.49 19.43 13.05
CA ARG A 71 15.23 19.74 11.80
C ARG A 71 14.61 19.15 10.53
N LEU A 72 13.60 18.29 10.64
CA LEU A 72 13.02 17.57 9.50
C LEU A 72 12.40 18.53 8.46
N GLY A 73 11.71 19.57 8.93
CA GLY A 73 11.13 20.61 8.07
C GLY A 73 12.20 21.34 7.25
N ASP A 74 13.27 21.81 7.89
CA ASP A 74 14.39 22.48 7.22
C ASP A 74 15.10 21.56 6.22
N LEU A 75 15.32 20.29 6.60
CA LEU A 75 15.90 19.28 5.74
C LEU A 75 15.07 19.10 4.46
N TYR A 76 13.76 18.87 4.59
CA TYR A 76 12.90 18.68 3.43
C TYR A 76 12.71 19.95 2.62
N GLY A 77 12.60 21.11 3.27
CA GLY A 77 12.57 22.41 2.60
C GLY A 77 13.80 22.61 1.72
N ARG A 78 15.00 22.27 2.24
CA ARG A 78 16.24 22.32 1.45
C ARG A 78 16.25 21.31 0.32
N MET A 79 15.84 20.06 0.57
CA MET A 79 15.79 19.02 -0.46
C MET A 79 14.84 19.38 -1.61
N MET A 80 13.70 20.00 -1.32
CA MET A 80 12.72 20.46 -2.32
C MET A 80 13.27 21.56 -3.21
N GLN A 81 14.26 22.34 -2.75
CA GLN A 81 14.93 23.37 -3.56
C GLN A 81 16.00 22.81 -4.52
N LEU A 82 16.54 21.62 -4.23
CA LEU A 82 17.59 21.01 -5.06
C LEU A 82 17.08 20.48 -6.40
N ILE A 83 15.77 20.22 -6.51
CA ILE A 83 15.16 19.63 -7.68
C ILE A 83 13.93 20.45 -8.07
N ARG A 84 13.70 20.57 -9.38
CA ARG A 84 12.50 21.20 -9.92
C ARG A 84 11.71 20.16 -10.70
N TYR A 85 10.45 19.99 -10.34
CA TYR A 85 9.49 19.26 -11.16
C TYR A 85 8.69 20.27 -12.00
N THR A 86 8.81 20.17 -13.32
CA THR A 86 8.40 21.22 -14.26
C THR A 86 7.48 20.71 -15.34
N VAL A 87 6.64 21.59 -15.90
CA VAL A 87 5.83 21.32 -17.08
C VAL A 87 6.73 21.39 -18.33
N PRO A 88 6.87 20.30 -19.10
CA PRO A 88 7.66 20.33 -20.33
C PRO A 88 7.13 21.39 -21.31
N ARG A 89 8.06 22.08 -21.97
CA ARG A 89 7.77 23.05 -23.04
C ARG A 89 8.62 22.76 -24.27
N PRO A 90 8.23 23.24 -25.46
CA PRO A 90 9.05 23.11 -26.66
C PRO A 90 10.44 23.75 -26.53
N ASP A 91 10.59 24.75 -25.66
CA ASP A 91 11.89 25.37 -25.34
C ASP A 91 12.87 24.31 -24.81
N THR A 92 14.08 24.27 -25.37
CA THR A 92 15.15 23.36 -24.95
C THR A 92 15.77 23.75 -23.60
N HIS A 93 15.62 25.02 -23.18
CA HIS A 93 16.17 25.52 -21.92
C HIS A 93 15.26 25.17 -20.73
N ARG A 94 15.53 24.00 -20.12
CA ARG A 94 14.75 23.47 -18.98
C ARG A 94 14.66 24.41 -17.77
N ASN A 95 15.63 25.30 -17.57
CA ASN A 95 15.58 26.28 -16.48
C ASN A 95 14.44 27.29 -16.62
N ARG A 96 13.93 27.53 -17.84
CA ARG A 96 12.79 28.42 -18.13
C ARG A 96 11.44 27.71 -18.06
N TRP A 97 11.44 26.39 -17.89
CA TRP A 97 10.19 25.64 -17.78
C TRP A 97 9.46 26.01 -16.49
N LEU A 98 8.14 26.12 -16.57
CA LEU A 98 7.31 26.42 -15.40
C LEU A 98 7.36 25.27 -14.40
N VAL A 99 7.33 25.59 -13.13
CA VAL A 99 7.19 24.60 -12.06
C VAL A 99 5.79 23.98 -12.16
N HIS A 100 5.71 22.66 -12.01
CA HIS A 100 4.46 21.93 -12.10
C HIS A 100 3.58 22.22 -10.87
N PRO A 101 2.25 22.39 -10.99
CA PRO A 101 1.37 22.69 -9.87
C PRO A 101 1.49 21.70 -8.69
N LEU A 102 1.60 20.39 -8.99
CA LEU A 102 1.89 19.36 -7.98
C LEU A 102 3.14 19.67 -7.14
N TRP A 103 4.20 20.18 -7.76
CA TRP A 103 5.43 20.52 -7.05
C TRP A 103 5.25 21.71 -6.12
N HIS A 104 4.48 22.72 -6.55
CA HIS A 104 4.10 23.83 -5.68
C HIS A 104 3.32 23.35 -4.47
N MET A 105 2.26 22.55 -4.66
CA MET A 105 1.48 22.01 -3.54
C MET A 105 2.33 21.20 -2.56
N ALA A 106 3.20 20.32 -3.08
CA ALA A 106 4.07 19.51 -2.24
C ALA A 106 5.11 20.36 -1.49
N THR A 107 5.66 21.39 -2.13
CA THR A 107 6.63 22.29 -1.49
C THR A 107 5.98 23.13 -0.41
N GLU A 108 4.78 23.67 -0.64
CA GLU A 108 4.05 24.42 0.39
C GLU A 108 3.66 23.54 1.57
N ALA A 109 3.17 22.32 1.33
CA ALA A 109 2.84 21.38 2.39
C ALA A 109 4.04 21.04 3.29
N MET A 110 5.26 21.05 2.74
CA MET A 110 6.49 20.74 3.48
C MET A 110 7.07 21.94 4.25
N LYS A 111 6.50 23.14 4.11
CA LYS A 111 6.95 24.32 4.89
C LYS A 111 6.40 24.32 6.32
N GLY A 112 5.32 23.59 6.59
CA GLY A 112 4.77 23.44 7.94
C GLY A 112 5.55 22.43 8.78
N ASP A 113 5.24 22.35 10.07
CA ASP A 113 5.59 21.17 10.85
C ASP A 113 4.74 19.98 10.38
N LEU A 114 5.36 18.81 10.22
CA LEU A 114 4.64 17.60 9.77
C LEU A 114 3.79 16.99 10.90
N SER A 115 3.75 17.62 12.08
CA SER A 115 3.04 17.10 13.27
C SER A 115 1.54 16.99 13.06
N GLU A 116 0.95 17.88 12.27
CA GLU A 116 -0.49 17.83 11.97
C GLU A 116 -0.83 16.79 10.89
N MET A 117 0.17 16.26 10.17
CA MET A 117 -0.01 15.35 9.03
C MET A 117 -0.17 13.88 9.47
N VAL A 118 -1.15 13.61 10.34
CA VAL A 118 -1.52 12.26 10.78
C VAL A 118 -2.66 11.73 9.91
N SER A 119 -2.64 10.44 9.54
CA SER A 119 -3.65 9.89 8.62
C SER A 119 -5.07 9.80 9.18
N GLN A 120 -5.25 10.04 10.49
CA GLN A 120 -6.51 9.89 11.23
C GLN A 120 -7.14 8.49 11.12
N ALA A 121 -6.40 7.51 10.60
CA ALA A 121 -6.90 6.17 10.36
C ALA A 121 -6.77 5.34 11.63
N ASP A 122 -7.82 4.60 11.97
CA ASP A 122 -7.76 3.59 13.03
C ASP A 122 -6.85 2.42 12.57
N PRO A 123 -5.71 2.19 13.23
CA PRO A 123 -4.80 1.11 12.86
C PRO A 123 -5.47 -0.27 12.84
N GLU A 124 -6.41 -0.53 13.75
CA GLU A 124 -7.09 -1.83 13.81
C GLU A 124 -8.03 -2.02 12.62
N ARG A 125 -8.72 -0.94 12.21
CA ARG A 125 -9.53 -0.96 10.99
C ARG A 125 -8.67 -1.20 9.74
N VAL A 126 -7.52 -0.54 9.63
CA VAL A 126 -6.59 -0.72 8.49
C VAL A 126 -6.10 -2.18 8.43
N LYS A 127 -5.70 -2.75 9.57
CA LYS A 127 -5.30 -4.16 9.66
C LYS A 127 -6.43 -5.11 9.28
N GLN A 128 -7.66 -4.83 9.71
CA GLN A 128 -8.82 -5.63 9.35
C GLN A 128 -9.04 -5.64 7.84
N VAL A 129 -9.04 -4.46 7.19
CA VAL A 129 -9.20 -4.36 5.72
C VAL A 129 -8.09 -5.10 4.99
N ALA A 130 -6.83 -4.98 5.44
CA ALA A 130 -5.71 -5.71 4.86
C ALA A 130 -5.87 -7.24 5.01
N ARG A 131 -6.34 -7.70 6.17
CA ARG A 131 -6.61 -9.13 6.45
C ARG A 131 -7.72 -9.67 5.55
N GLU A 132 -8.84 -8.97 5.45
CA GLU A 132 -9.97 -9.35 4.59
C GLU A 132 -9.54 -9.45 3.13
N ALA A 133 -8.81 -8.44 2.63
CA ALA A 133 -8.29 -8.44 1.27
C ALA A 133 -7.35 -9.63 0.99
N HIS A 134 -6.46 -9.95 1.94
CA HIS A 134 -5.57 -11.12 1.83
C HIS A 134 -6.32 -12.45 1.90
N ALA A 135 -7.34 -12.55 2.76
CA ALA A 135 -8.18 -13.75 2.86
C ALA A 135 -8.93 -14.02 1.56
N GLU A 136 -9.52 -12.98 0.94
CA GLU A 136 -10.17 -13.09 -0.37
C GLU A 136 -9.18 -13.53 -1.46
N MET A 137 -7.97 -12.97 -1.47
CA MET A 137 -6.93 -13.38 -2.41
C MET A 137 -6.58 -14.86 -2.26
N LEU A 138 -6.42 -15.36 -1.03
CA LEU A 138 -6.14 -16.77 -0.77
C LEU A 138 -7.30 -17.67 -1.17
N ALA A 139 -8.54 -17.25 -0.93
CA ALA A 139 -9.74 -17.98 -1.35
C ALA A 139 -9.81 -18.10 -2.88
N ALA A 140 -9.55 -17.01 -3.61
CA ALA A 140 -9.52 -17.02 -5.07
C ALA A 140 -8.40 -17.91 -5.63
N GLN A 141 -7.21 -17.87 -5.04
CA GLN A 141 -6.12 -18.79 -5.38
C GLN A 141 -6.49 -20.25 -5.10
N GLY A 142 -7.09 -20.52 -3.94
CA GLY A 142 -7.56 -21.85 -3.56
C GLY A 142 -8.59 -22.39 -4.57
N PHE A 143 -9.58 -21.58 -4.94
CA PHE A 143 -10.55 -21.92 -5.98
C PHE A 143 -9.87 -22.27 -7.31
N GLY A 144 -8.96 -21.42 -7.79
CA GLY A 144 -8.21 -21.66 -9.02
C GLY A 144 -7.41 -22.96 -8.98
N LEU A 145 -6.73 -23.23 -7.86
CA LEU A 145 -5.99 -24.48 -7.66
C LEU A 145 -6.92 -25.71 -7.69
N PHE A 146 -8.10 -25.64 -7.07
CA PHE A 146 -9.07 -26.72 -7.14
C PHE A 146 -9.58 -26.95 -8.55
N VAL A 147 -9.87 -25.90 -9.32
CA VAL A 147 -10.27 -25.99 -10.73
C VAL A 147 -9.19 -26.66 -11.56
N SER A 148 -7.93 -26.22 -11.44
CA SER A 148 -6.81 -26.81 -12.17
C SER A 148 -6.57 -28.27 -11.82
N HIS A 149 -6.67 -28.62 -10.53
CA HIS A 149 -6.52 -30.01 -10.07
C HIS A 149 -7.68 -30.90 -10.56
N ALA A 150 -8.92 -30.42 -10.52
CA ALA A 150 -10.07 -31.14 -11.05
C ALA A 150 -9.89 -31.47 -12.54
N HIS A 151 -9.51 -30.47 -13.34
CA HIS A 151 -9.27 -30.64 -14.76
C HIS A 151 -8.15 -31.66 -15.05
N MET A 152 -7.05 -31.59 -14.28
CA MET A 152 -5.95 -32.56 -14.40
C MET A 152 -6.38 -34.00 -14.11
N LEU A 153 -7.38 -34.19 -13.24
CA LEU A 153 -7.97 -35.49 -12.95
C LEU A 153 -9.10 -35.88 -13.91
N GLY A 154 -9.35 -35.10 -14.95
CA GLY A 154 -10.34 -35.39 -16.00
C GLY A 154 -11.77 -34.93 -15.69
N TYR A 155 -11.99 -34.17 -14.61
CA TYR A 155 -13.32 -33.64 -14.30
C TYR A 155 -13.68 -32.48 -15.23
N GLY A 156 -14.93 -32.47 -15.69
CA GLY A 156 -15.52 -31.32 -16.39
C GLY A 156 -16.07 -30.27 -15.42
N ALA A 157 -16.49 -29.13 -15.97
CA ALA A 157 -17.13 -28.07 -15.18
C ALA A 157 -18.44 -28.53 -14.51
N ASN A 158 -19.19 -29.43 -15.17
CA ASN A 158 -20.44 -29.97 -14.64
C ASN A 158 -20.22 -30.91 -13.45
N ASP A 159 -19.04 -31.54 -13.38
CA ASP A 159 -18.68 -32.52 -12.34
C ASP A 159 -17.87 -31.88 -11.20
N PHE A 160 -17.66 -30.56 -11.25
CA PHE A 160 -16.76 -29.86 -10.35
C PHE A 160 -17.23 -29.90 -8.89
N LEU A 161 -18.54 -29.83 -8.65
CA LEU A 161 -19.10 -29.90 -7.31
C LEU A 161 -18.87 -31.29 -6.68
N ASP A 162 -19.08 -32.37 -7.45
CA ASP A 162 -18.81 -33.74 -7.00
C ASP A 162 -17.33 -33.94 -6.67
N TYR A 163 -16.44 -33.37 -7.51
CA TYR A 163 -15.01 -33.34 -7.24
C TYR A 163 -14.69 -32.62 -5.91
N LEU A 164 -15.33 -31.46 -5.65
CA LEU A 164 -15.10 -30.70 -4.41
C LEU A 164 -15.53 -31.47 -3.17
N ASP A 165 -16.67 -32.17 -3.23
CA ASP A 165 -17.15 -33.00 -2.12
C ASP A 165 -16.16 -34.13 -1.80
N ARG A 166 -15.69 -34.85 -2.83
CA ARG A 166 -14.66 -35.88 -2.64
C ARG A 166 -13.37 -35.27 -2.08
N ARG A 167 -12.94 -34.13 -2.62
CA ARG A 167 -11.69 -33.49 -2.20
C ARG A 167 -11.76 -32.98 -0.76
N ARG A 168 -12.91 -32.48 -0.32
CA ARG A 168 -13.17 -32.12 1.09
C ARG A 168 -12.91 -33.33 1.99
N ASP A 169 -13.47 -34.48 1.64
CA ASP A 169 -13.37 -35.68 2.48
C ASP A 169 -11.92 -36.19 2.58
N GLU A 170 -11.19 -36.19 1.46
CA GLU A 170 -9.76 -36.51 1.42
C GLU A 170 -8.90 -35.55 2.27
N LEU A 171 -9.16 -34.24 2.18
CA LEU A 171 -8.47 -33.23 2.97
C LEU A 171 -8.76 -33.39 4.47
N ALA A 172 -10.01 -33.67 4.83
CA ALA A 172 -10.42 -33.92 6.20
C ALA A 172 -9.76 -35.18 6.78
N ALA A 173 -9.68 -36.26 5.99
CA ALA A 173 -8.97 -37.47 6.40
C ALA A 173 -7.48 -37.20 6.64
N THR A 174 -6.80 -36.52 5.68
CA THR A 174 -5.39 -36.15 5.80
C THR A 174 -5.11 -35.31 7.05
N ALA A 175 -5.99 -34.34 7.35
CA ALA A 175 -5.90 -33.49 8.52
C ALA A 175 -6.02 -34.27 9.84
N ARG A 176 -6.93 -35.26 9.90
CA ARG A 176 -7.13 -36.12 11.08
C ARG A 176 -5.99 -37.11 11.29
N GLU A 177 -5.41 -37.62 10.22
CA GLU A 177 -4.28 -38.55 10.29
C GLU A 177 -2.99 -37.87 10.76
N ASN A 178 -2.84 -36.57 10.49
CA ASN A 178 -1.60 -35.83 10.77
C ASN A 178 -1.85 -34.48 11.50
N PRO A 179 -2.43 -34.48 12.71
CA PRO A 179 -2.78 -33.25 13.42
C PRO A 179 -1.55 -32.38 13.75
N ALA A 180 -0.44 -32.97 14.16
CA ALA A 180 0.79 -32.23 14.48
C ALA A 180 1.37 -31.50 13.25
N ALA A 181 1.30 -32.11 12.06
CA ALA A 181 1.76 -31.47 10.82
C ALA A 181 0.82 -30.33 10.41
N LEU A 182 -0.48 -30.44 10.70
CA LEU A 182 -1.44 -29.37 10.50
C LEU A 182 -1.13 -28.18 11.41
N GLU A 183 -0.91 -28.42 12.71
CA GLU A 183 -0.55 -27.39 13.69
C GLU A 183 0.73 -26.62 13.30
N ASP A 184 1.78 -27.32 12.86
CA ASP A 184 3.01 -26.68 12.38
C ASP A 184 2.76 -25.78 11.16
N ARG A 185 1.89 -26.20 10.22
CA ARG A 185 1.49 -25.36 9.09
C ARG A 185 0.70 -24.12 9.53
N PHE A 186 -0.18 -24.25 10.51
CA PHE A 186 -0.89 -23.11 11.11
C PHE A 186 0.07 -22.14 11.80
N ALA A 187 1.03 -22.64 12.60
CA ALA A 187 2.03 -21.80 13.26
C ALA A 187 2.93 -21.05 12.25
N LYS A 188 3.26 -21.70 11.12
CA LYS A 188 3.96 -21.05 10.01
C LYS A 188 3.10 -19.97 9.33
N ALA A 189 1.82 -20.24 9.12
CA ALA A 189 0.89 -19.26 8.55
C ALA A 189 0.72 -18.05 9.47
N GLU A 190 0.57 -18.25 10.77
CA GLU A 190 0.48 -17.18 11.78
C GLU A 190 1.70 -16.26 11.73
N LYS A 191 2.91 -16.82 11.66
CA LYS A 191 4.16 -16.03 11.52
C LYS A 191 4.27 -15.31 10.18
N ARG A 192 3.64 -15.83 9.12
CA ARG A 192 3.70 -15.26 7.77
C ARG A 192 2.70 -14.11 7.60
N TYR A 193 1.50 -14.25 8.14
CA TYR A 193 0.41 -13.30 7.96
C TYR A 193 0.30 -12.35 9.16
N VAL A 194 1.38 -11.62 9.41
CA VAL A 194 1.40 -10.54 10.40
C VAL A 194 0.99 -9.24 9.70
N PHE A 195 -0.16 -8.70 10.10
CA PHE A 195 -0.66 -7.40 9.65
C PHE A 195 -0.25 -6.37 10.69
N ILE A 196 0.87 -5.69 10.45
CA ILE A 196 1.39 -4.59 11.29
C ILE A 196 0.77 -3.28 10.82
#